data_AF-A0A969UWD5-F1
#
_entry.id   AF-A0A969UWD5-F1
#
_cell.length_a   1.000
_cell.length_b   1.000
_cell.length_c   1.000
_cell.angle_alpha   90.00
_cell.angle_beta   90.00
_cell.angle_gamma   90.00
#
_symmetry.space_group_name_H-M   'P 1'
#
loop_
_entity.id
_entity.type
_entity.pdbx_description
1 polymer ?
#
loop_
_entity_poly.entity_id
_entity_poly.type
_entity_poly.pdbx_seq_one_letter_code
_entity_poly.pdbx_strand_id
1 'polypeptide(L)'
;MSFFDISSVAVLSQQTTFTNTRIAVQNASSDPTLGSKVAAYLQSQGFNNVYIVDDWSKREAQTQIIVQRGDLQGATMLEGILGFGQVISASTGDLDSDFTLRVGDDWSQQSKV
;
A
#
# COMPACT_ATOMS: atom_id res chain seq x y z
N MET A 1 33.29 6.21 25.31
CA MET A 1 32.81 7.32 24.47
C MET A 1 31.99 6.75 23.32
N SER A 2 30.79 7.30 23.17
CA SER A 2 29.91 7.39 21.98
C SER A 2 29.62 6.13 21.14
N PHE A 3 28.37 5.66 21.31
CA PHE A 3 27.67 4.75 20.41
C PHE A 3 27.31 5.49 19.11
N PHE A 4 27.64 4.92 17.97
CA PHE A 4 27.13 5.40 16.68
C PHE A 4 25.66 4.99 16.58
N ASP A 5 24.77 5.98 16.52
CA ASP A 5 23.33 5.81 16.31
C ASP A 5 23.07 5.35 14.87
N ILE A 6 23.00 4.03 14.66
CA ILE A 6 22.64 3.41 13.38
C ILE A 6 21.14 3.51 13.06
N SER A 7 20.33 4.01 14.00
CA SER A 7 18.89 4.21 13.86
C SER A 7 18.58 5.25 12.78
N SER A 8 19.34 6.34 12.76
CA SER A 8 19.11 7.47 11.84
C SER A 8 19.32 7.12 10.36
N VAL A 9 20.24 6.20 10.05
CA VAL A 9 20.57 5.85 8.65
C VAL A 9 19.50 4.92 8.05
N ALA A 10 18.96 3.99 8.85
CA ALA A 10 17.90 3.09 8.41
C ALA A 10 16.60 3.85 8.12
N VAL A 11 16.23 4.83 8.95
CA VAL A 11 15.01 5.64 8.78
C VAL A 11 15.10 6.51 7.52
N LEU A 12 16.25 7.16 7.26
CA LEU A 12 16.45 7.95 6.05
C LEU A 12 16.41 7.09 4.78
N SER A 13 17.01 5.88 4.83
CA SER A 13 16.99 4.93 3.72
C SER A 13 15.56 4.45 3.41
N GLN A 14 14.77 4.17 4.46
CA GLN A 14 13.36 3.80 4.35
C GLN A 14 12.49 4.93 3.79
N GLN A 15 12.74 6.18 4.20
CA GLN A 15 12.06 7.34 3.62
C GLN A 15 12.34 7.52 2.13
N THR A 16 13.58 7.32 1.68
CA THR A 16 13.92 7.35 0.25
C THR A 16 13.29 6.22 -0.55
N THR A 17 13.13 5.01 0.02
CA THR A 17 12.44 3.92 -0.69
C THR A 17 10.96 4.22 -0.90
N PHE A 18 10.26 4.80 0.10
CA PHE A 18 8.84 5.17 -0.04
C PHE A 18 8.58 6.20 -1.15
N THR A 19 9.54 7.09 -1.40
CA THR A 19 9.38 8.08 -2.47
C THR A 19 9.38 7.49 -3.88
N ASN A 20 9.95 6.29 -4.07
CA ASN A 20 10.08 5.68 -5.39
C ASN A 20 9.14 4.49 -5.62
N THR A 21 8.51 3.96 -4.56
CA THR A 21 7.55 2.86 -4.64
C THR A 21 6.27 3.26 -5.37
N ARG A 22 5.96 2.57 -6.47
CA ARG A 22 4.72 2.73 -7.25
C ARG A 22 3.59 1.91 -6.64
N ILE A 23 2.56 2.58 -6.15
CA ILE A 23 1.36 1.95 -5.59
C ILE A 23 0.17 2.23 -6.49
N ALA A 24 -0.32 1.18 -7.15
CA ALA A 24 -1.62 1.20 -7.80
C ALA A 24 -2.72 0.95 -6.76
N VAL A 25 -3.73 1.79 -6.71
CA VAL A 25 -4.91 1.62 -5.87
C VAL A 25 -6.06 1.14 -6.73
N GLN A 26 -6.57 -0.05 -6.42
CA GLN A 26 -7.69 -0.67 -7.13
C GLN A 26 -8.86 -0.83 -6.17
N ASN A 27 -10.00 -0.23 -6.47
CA ASN A 27 -11.19 -0.37 -5.63
C ASN A 27 -11.85 -1.73 -5.87
N ALA A 28 -12.07 -2.50 -4.80
CA ALA A 28 -12.88 -3.72 -4.82
C ALA A 28 -13.97 -3.67 -3.73
N SER A 29 -14.25 -2.50 -3.18
CA SER A 29 -15.23 -2.31 -2.11
C SER A 29 -16.61 -1.98 -2.68
N SER A 30 -17.60 -1.89 -1.78
CA SER A 30 -18.94 -1.39 -2.11
C SER A 30 -19.04 0.13 -2.22
N ASP A 31 -18.05 0.88 -1.75
CA ASP A 31 -18.03 2.35 -1.86
C ASP A 31 -17.18 2.75 -3.08
N PRO A 32 -17.78 3.31 -4.15
CA PRO A 32 -17.05 3.70 -5.35
C PRO A 32 -16.01 4.82 -5.09
N THR A 33 -16.13 5.54 -3.98
CA THR A 33 -15.18 6.62 -3.62
C THR A 33 -13.98 6.12 -2.82
N LEU A 34 -14.02 4.87 -2.34
CA LEU A 34 -13.04 4.38 -1.37
C LEU A 34 -11.62 4.34 -1.94
N GLY A 35 -11.45 3.91 -3.20
CA GLY A 35 -10.15 3.92 -3.86
C GLY A 35 -9.49 5.31 -3.87
N SER A 36 -10.27 6.37 -4.09
CA SER A 36 -9.76 7.75 -4.04
C SER A 36 -9.37 8.18 -2.62
N LYS A 37 -10.17 7.82 -1.61
CA LYS A 37 -9.87 8.10 -0.20
C LYS A 37 -8.59 7.39 0.25
N VAL A 38 -8.42 6.13 -0.15
CA VAL A 38 -7.22 5.33 0.13
C VAL A 38 -5.99 5.95 -0.53
N ALA A 39 -6.09 6.35 -1.79
CA ALA A 39 -4.99 7.00 -2.49
C ALA A 39 -4.54 8.29 -1.77
N ALA A 40 -5.49 9.13 -1.36
CA ALA A 40 -5.21 10.34 -0.58
C ALA A 40 -4.60 10.02 0.78
N TYR A 41 -5.08 8.97 1.46
CA TYR A 41 -4.51 8.51 2.72
C TYR A 41 -3.04 8.10 2.56
N LEU A 42 -2.72 7.26 1.57
CA LEU A 42 -1.33 6.85 1.31
C LEU A 42 -0.43 8.05 0.99
N GLN A 43 -0.89 9.00 0.18
CA GLN A 43 -0.15 10.23 -0.08
C GLN A 43 0.13 11.02 1.20
N SER A 44 -0.83 11.10 2.12
CA SER A 44 -0.65 11.75 3.43
C SER A 44 0.38 11.03 4.33
N GLN A 45 0.59 9.73 4.13
CA GLN A 45 1.61 8.94 4.83
C GLN A 45 3.01 9.07 4.20
N GLY A 46 3.16 9.84 3.11
CA GLY A 46 4.44 10.10 2.45
C GLY A 46 4.74 9.23 1.22
N PHE A 47 3.78 8.42 0.77
CA PHE A 47 3.89 7.70 -0.50
C PHE A 47 3.61 8.66 -1.67
N ASN A 48 4.65 9.05 -2.40
CA ASN A 48 4.54 10.08 -3.44
C ASN A 48 4.10 9.54 -4.81
N ASN A 49 4.16 8.22 -5.02
CA ASN A 49 3.86 7.60 -6.30
C ASN A 49 2.65 6.66 -6.20
N VAL A 50 1.51 7.26 -5.85
CA VAL A 50 0.22 6.58 -5.67
C VAL A 50 -0.73 7.02 -6.77
N TYR A 51 -1.31 6.06 -7.49
CA TYR A 51 -2.27 6.30 -8.56
C TYR A 51 -3.43 5.31 -8.49
N ILE A 52 -4.57 5.71 -9.05
CA ILE A 52 -5.78 4.89 -9.09
C ILE A 52 -5.83 4.17 -10.44
N VAL A 53 -6.18 2.90 -10.42
CA VAL A 53 -6.44 2.07 -11.61
C VAL A 53 -7.92 1.68 -11.64
N ASP A 54 -8.34 1.06 -12.75
CA ASP A 54 -9.72 0.59 -12.89
C ASP A 54 -10.14 -0.33 -11.73
N ASP A 55 -11.39 -0.13 -11.30
CA ASP A 55 -12.01 -0.91 -10.25
C ASP A 55 -11.98 -2.41 -10.57
N TRP A 56 -11.85 -3.21 -9.51
CA TRP A 56 -11.92 -4.65 -9.61
C TRP A 56 -13.37 -5.08 -9.86
N SER A 57 -13.55 -5.93 -10.87
CA SER A 57 -14.89 -6.43 -11.24
C SER A 57 -15.59 -7.23 -10.14
N LYS A 58 -14.84 -7.72 -9.14
CA LYS A 58 -15.38 -8.46 -8.00
C LYS A 58 -15.27 -7.63 -6.74
N ARG A 59 -16.30 -7.71 -5.92
CA ARG A 59 -16.26 -7.16 -4.57
C ARG A 59 -15.40 -8.06 -3.67
N GLU A 60 -14.53 -7.45 -2.88
CA GLU A 60 -13.68 -8.12 -1.91
C GLU A 60 -13.99 -7.60 -0.50
N ALA A 61 -14.16 -8.52 0.44
CA ALA A 61 -14.37 -8.16 1.83
C ALA A 61 -13.10 -7.65 2.51
N GLN A 62 -11.94 -8.13 2.06
CA GLN A 62 -10.63 -7.86 2.67
C GLN A 62 -9.71 -7.09 1.73
N THR A 63 -8.94 -6.17 2.29
CA THR A 63 -7.92 -5.42 1.58
C THR A 63 -6.72 -6.32 1.30
N GLN A 64 -6.19 -6.27 0.08
CA GLN A 64 -5.07 -7.10 -0.37
C GLN A 64 -3.91 -6.22 -0.83
N ILE A 65 -2.71 -6.57 -0.37
CA ILE A 65 -1.45 -5.97 -0.82
C ILE A 65 -0.82 -6.96 -1.80
N ILE A 66 -1.03 -6.71 -3.09
CA ILE A 66 -0.57 -7.59 -4.16
C ILE A 66 0.83 -7.15 -4.58
N VAL A 67 1.81 -8.00 -4.35
CA VAL A 67 3.22 -7.73 -4.62
C VAL A 67 3.55 -8.04 -6.07
N GLN A 68 4.11 -7.07 -6.78
CA GLN A 68 4.67 -7.27 -8.11
C GLN A 68 6.17 -7.48 -8.02
N ARG A 69 6.70 -8.33 -8.91
CA ARG A 69 8.15 -8.57 -9.11
C ARG A 69 8.94 -9.01 -7.87
N GLY A 70 8.27 -9.41 -6.79
CA GLY A 70 8.89 -10.03 -5.61
C GLY A 70 9.41 -9.07 -4.54
N ASP A 71 8.98 -7.80 -4.51
CA ASP A 71 9.31 -6.87 -3.40
C ASP A 71 8.48 -7.18 -2.13
N LEU A 72 8.78 -8.32 -1.52
CA LEU A 72 8.13 -8.76 -0.28
C LEU A 72 8.42 -7.83 0.90
N GLN A 73 9.57 -7.15 0.89
CA GLN A 73 9.98 -6.27 1.98
C GLN A 73 9.13 -5.00 2.03
N GLY A 74 8.87 -4.37 0.87
CA GLY A 74 7.94 -3.25 0.78
C GLY A 74 6.50 -3.66 1.12
N ALA A 75 6.10 -4.91 0.81
CA ALA A 75 4.77 -5.43 1.14
C ALA A 75 4.52 -5.54 2.65
N THR A 76 5.45 -6.16 3.37
CA THR A 76 5.39 -6.28 4.85
C THR A 76 5.44 -4.92 5.53
N MET A 77 6.17 -3.97 4.94
CA MET A 77 6.22 -2.61 5.45
C MET A 77 4.89 -1.88 5.26
N LEU A 78 4.29 -1.99 4.07
CA LEU A 78 2.97 -1.43 3.80
C LEU A 78 1.90 -2.07 4.69
N GLU A 79 1.93 -3.38 4.89
CA GLU A 79 1.07 -4.08 5.86
C GLU A 79 1.26 -3.51 7.28
N GLY A 80 2.49 -3.27 7.71
CA GLY A 80 2.79 -2.67 9.02
C GLY A 80 2.29 -1.23 9.18
N ILE A 81 2.32 -0.43 8.11
CA ILE A 81 1.78 0.94 8.10
C ILE A 81 0.26 0.93 8.14
N LEU A 82 -0.38 0.05 7.36
CA LEU A 82 -1.84 -0.09 7.35
C LEU A 82 -2.35 -0.71 8.65
N GLY A 83 -1.62 -1.66 9.24
CA GLY A 83 -2.03 -2.45 10.39
C GLY A 83 -3.09 -3.51 10.09
N PHE A 84 -3.47 -3.66 8.82
CA PHE A 84 -4.40 -4.65 8.30
C PHE A 84 -4.15 -4.91 6.81
N GLY A 85 -4.91 -5.84 6.25
CA GLY A 85 -4.80 -6.29 4.86
C GLY A 85 -3.90 -7.52 4.72
N GLN A 86 -4.10 -8.26 3.63
CA GLN A 86 -3.38 -9.50 3.37
C GLN A 86 -2.32 -9.30 2.30
N VAL A 87 -1.06 -9.63 2.59
CA VAL A 87 0.00 -9.69 1.58
C VAL A 87 -0.21 -10.90 0.68
N ILE A 88 -0.33 -10.66 -0.62
CA ILE A 88 -0.49 -11.69 -1.65
C ILE A 88 0.65 -11.55 -2.65
N SER A 89 1.42 -12.63 -2.83
CA SER A 89 2.37 -12.75 -3.94
C SER A 89 1.65 -13.30 -5.17
N ALA A 90 1.11 -12.41 -6.00
CA ALA A 90 0.43 -12.79 -7.23
C ALA A 90 0.63 -11.72 -8.31
N SER A 91 0.73 -12.14 -9.57
CA SER A 91 0.81 -11.21 -10.72
C SER A 91 -0.59 -10.83 -11.25
N THR A 92 -1.53 -10.58 -10.34
CA THR A 92 -2.95 -10.30 -10.66
C THR A 92 -3.37 -8.85 -10.35
N GLY A 93 -2.42 -8.01 -9.98
CA GLY A 93 -2.57 -6.56 -9.89
C GLY A 93 -2.10 -5.83 -11.16
N ASP A 94 -1.86 -4.53 -11.04
CA ASP A 94 -1.25 -3.68 -12.05
C ASP A 94 0.23 -4.05 -12.27
N LEU A 95 0.65 -4.36 -13.49
CA LEU A 95 2.00 -4.85 -13.80
C LEU A 95 3.07 -3.75 -13.87
N ASP A 96 2.62 -2.49 -13.94
CA ASP A 96 3.46 -1.29 -13.96
C ASP A 96 3.76 -0.75 -12.56
N SER A 97 3.06 -1.27 -11.55
CA SER A 97 3.26 -0.96 -10.13
C SER A 97 4.24 -1.92 -9.45
N ASP A 98 4.79 -1.48 -8.32
CA ASP A 98 5.50 -2.37 -7.39
C ASP A 98 4.50 -3.09 -6.48
N PHE A 99 3.41 -2.40 -6.13
CA PHE A 99 2.30 -2.93 -5.36
C PHE A 99 0.96 -2.54 -5.96
N THR A 100 0.02 -3.46 -5.95
CA THR A 100 -1.40 -3.12 -6.10
C THR A 100 -2.08 -3.26 -4.75
N LEU A 101 -2.58 -2.16 -4.22
CA LEU A 101 -3.46 -2.16 -3.06
C LEU A 101 -4.90 -2.32 -3.55
N ARG A 102 -5.42 -3.55 -3.47
CA ARG A 102 -6.81 -3.84 -3.77
C ARG A 102 -7.63 -3.61 -2.51
N VAL A 103 -8.46 -2.58 -2.53
CA VAL A 103 -9.18 -2.09 -1.35
C VAL A 103 -10.49 -2.84 -1.18
N GLY A 104 -10.64 -3.54 -0.06
CA GLY A 104 -11.87 -4.24 0.31
C GLY A 104 -12.79 -3.42 1.21
N ASP A 105 -13.92 -4.00 1.59
CA ASP A 105 -14.88 -3.35 2.51
C ASP A 105 -14.37 -3.20 3.95
N ASP A 106 -13.39 -4.02 4.35
CA ASP A 106 -12.75 -3.94 5.66
C ASP A 106 -12.08 -2.58 5.88
N TRP A 107 -11.59 -1.95 4.81
CA TRP A 107 -10.96 -0.63 4.88
C TRP A 107 -11.85 0.38 5.61
N SER A 108 -13.14 0.48 5.28
CA SER A 108 -14.08 1.40 5.94
C SER A 108 -14.41 1.02 7.39
N GLN A 109 -14.09 -0.21 7.81
CA GLN A 109 -14.29 -0.70 9.18
C GLN A 109 -13.05 -0.44 10.06
N GLN A 110 -11.85 -0.52 9.47
CA GLN A 110 -10.58 -0.31 10.16
C GLN A 110 -10.13 1.15 10.15
N SER A 111 -10.35 1.84 9.04
CA SER A 111 -10.02 3.25 8.90
C SER A 111 -11.25 4.08 9.26
N LYS A 112 -11.15 4.86 10.34
CA LYS A 112 -12.16 5.86 10.69
C LYS A 112 -12.06 7.09 9.75
N VAL A 113 -12.07 6.87 8.44
CA VAL A 113 -12.04 7.91 7.38
C VAL A 113 -13.31 7.89 6.54
#